data_AF-A0A626X8K1-F1
#
_entry.id   AF-A0A626X8K1-F1
#
_cell.length_a   1.000
_cell.length_b   1.000
_cell.length_c   1.000
_cell.angle_alpha   90.00
_cell.angle_beta   90.00
_cell.angle_gamma   90.00
#
_symmetry.space_group_name_H-M   'P 1'
#
loop_
_entity.id
_entity.type
_entity.pdbx_description
1 polymer ?
#
loop_
_entity_poly.entity_id
_entity_poly.type
_entity_poly.pdbx_seq_one_letter_code
_entity_poly.pdbx_strand_id
1 'polypeptide(L)'
;MTIQERLLEAVEQKLLRPIDAQFALTVAGNDDPAVTLAAALLSHDAGEGHVCLPLSRLTLTEEAHPLLVACISETATPIDWKKRLLASAAVSCGDSPAPLILCGERLYLNRMWCNERTVARFFNEVNQAIAVDEDQLSRILDALFPPTDEVNWQKVAAAVALTRRISVISGGPGTGKTTTVAKLLAALIQMADGERCRIRLAAPTGKAAARLTESLGAALRQLPLTDAQKKRIPEDASTLHRLLGAQPGSQRLRHHAGNPLHLDVLVVDEASMIDLPMMSRLIDALPPHGRVIFLGDRDQLASVEAGAVLGDICAYVNAGFTAERARQLS
;
A
#
# COMPACT_ATOMS: atom_id res chain seq x y z
N MET A 1 24.69 23.95 -24.41
CA MET A 1 23.22 23.90 -24.50
C MET A 1 22.63 24.35 -23.18
N THR A 2 21.51 25.05 -23.22
CA THR A 2 20.71 25.31 -22.03
C THR A 2 20.09 24.01 -21.52
N ILE A 3 19.71 23.96 -20.24
CA ILE A 3 19.03 22.78 -19.68
C ILE A 3 17.72 22.49 -20.42
N GLN A 4 17.02 23.53 -20.88
CA GLN A 4 15.79 23.41 -21.65
C GLN A 4 16.02 22.70 -23.00
N GLU A 5 17.05 23.09 -23.74
CA GLU A 5 17.40 22.43 -25.01
C GLU A 5 17.71 20.95 -24.78
N ARG A 6 18.45 20.61 -23.71
CA ARG A 6 18.78 19.21 -23.38
C ARG A 6 17.55 18.39 -23.01
N LEU A 7 16.61 18.95 -22.26
CA LEU A 7 15.38 18.25 -21.91
C LEU A 7 14.52 17.98 -23.15
N LEU A 8 14.45 18.94 -24.08
CA LEU A 8 13.72 18.75 -25.34
C LEU A 8 14.39 17.70 -26.23
N GLU A 9 15.72 17.72 -26.35
CA GLU A 9 16.48 16.71 -27.08
C GLU A 9 16.27 15.31 -26.47
N ALA A 10 16.26 15.19 -25.14
CA ALA A 10 16.01 13.91 -24.46
C ALA A 10 14.59 13.38 -24.71
N VAL A 11 13.61 14.26 -24.95
CA VAL A 11 12.26 13.86 -25.38
C VAL A 11 12.27 13.35 -26.83
N GLU A 12 13.01 14.00 -27.74
CA GLU A 12 13.19 13.52 -29.12
C GLU A 12 13.86 12.14 -29.17
N GLN A 13 14.84 11.91 -28.29
CA GLN A 13 15.54 10.64 -28.13
C GLN A 13 14.73 9.59 -27.35
N LYS A 14 13.51 9.91 -26.89
CA LYS A 14 12.63 9.04 -26.08
C LYS A 14 13.24 8.60 -24.74
N LEU A 15 14.22 9.34 -24.23
CA LEU A 15 14.77 9.12 -22.89
C LEU A 15 13.82 9.69 -21.82
N LEU A 16 13.11 10.76 -22.14
CA LEU A 16 12.07 11.35 -21.30
C LEU A 16 10.74 11.40 -22.03
N ARG A 17 9.64 11.39 -21.27
CA ARG A 17 8.32 11.69 -21.83
C ARG A 17 8.14 13.21 -21.86
N PRO A 18 7.26 13.74 -22.73
CA PRO A 18 6.98 15.18 -22.78
C PRO A 18 6.55 15.76 -21.43
N ILE A 19 5.79 14.98 -20.64
CA ILE A 19 5.35 15.41 -19.30
C ILE A 19 6.52 15.62 -18.34
N ASP A 20 7.58 14.83 -18.43
CA ASP A 20 8.73 14.90 -17.52
C ASP A 20 9.52 16.20 -17.75
N ALA A 21 9.77 16.53 -19.02
CA ALA A 21 10.43 17.77 -19.40
C ALA A 21 9.57 19.00 -19.06
N GLN A 22 8.28 18.99 -19.38
CA GLN A 22 7.39 20.13 -19.11
C GLN A 22 7.17 20.34 -17.62
N PHE A 23 7.04 19.27 -16.84
CA PHE A 23 6.99 19.35 -15.37
C PHE A 23 8.25 20.03 -14.81
N ALA A 24 9.44 19.58 -15.24
CA ALA A 24 10.69 20.15 -14.78
C ALA A 24 10.84 21.64 -15.12
N LEU A 25 10.51 22.03 -16.35
CA LEU A 25 10.60 23.42 -16.81
C LEU A 25 9.60 24.33 -16.08
N THR A 26 8.40 23.86 -15.80
CA THR A 26 7.38 24.65 -15.10
C THR A 26 7.68 24.79 -13.60
N VAL A 27 8.22 23.74 -12.98
CA VAL A 27 8.52 23.73 -11.54
C VAL A 27 9.84 24.40 -11.20
N ALA A 28 10.87 24.21 -12.03
CA ALA A 28 12.25 24.60 -11.73
C ALA A 28 13.00 25.19 -12.93
N GLY A 29 12.32 25.66 -13.98
CA GLY A 29 12.97 26.15 -15.20
C GLY A 29 13.79 27.44 -15.04
N ASN A 30 13.46 28.25 -14.02
CA ASN A 30 14.20 29.48 -13.68
C ASN A 30 15.21 29.27 -12.54
N ASP A 31 15.31 28.05 -12.00
CA ASP A 31 16.20 27.71 -10.89
C ASP A 31 17.57 27.20 -11.39
N ASP A 32 18.40 26.71 -10.47
CA ASP A 32 19.64 26.00 -10.79
C ASP A 32 19.32 24.81 -11.73
N PRO A 33 20.04 24.66 -12.88
CA PRO A 33 19.88 23.54 -13.80
C PRO A 33 19.89 22.16 -13.15
N ALA A 34 20.60 21.99 -12.03
CA ALA A 34 20.59 20.76 -11.25
C ALA A 34 19.19 20.44 -10.69
N VAL A 35 18.46 21.44 -10.21
CA VAL A 35 17.08 21.27 -9.70
C VAL A 35 16.13 20.90 -10.83
N THR A 36 16.25 21.57 -11.99
CA THR A 36 15.48 21.22 -13.19
C THR A 36 15.74 19.78 -13.63
N LEU A 37 17.01 19.37 -13.65
CA LEU A 37 17.41 18.00 -14.00
C LEU A 37 16.84 16.96 -13.01
N ALA A 38 16.97 17.21 -11.71
CA ALA A 38 16.45 16.32 -10.68
C ALA A 38 14.92 16.21 -10.75
N ALA A 39 14.21 17.30 -11.05
CA ALA A 39 12.76 17.30 -11.24
C ALA A 39 12.34 16.45 -12.45
N ALA A 40 13.09 16.53 -13.56
CA ALA A 40 12.82 15.73 -14.76
C ALA A 40 13.02 14.24 -14.50
N LEU A 41 14.15 13.86 -13.88
CA LEU A 41 14.45 12.47 -13.54
C LEU A 41 13.49 11.90 -12.50
N LEU A 42 13.09 12.70 -11.51
CA LEU A 42 12.08 12.29 -10.56
C LEU A 42 10.72 12.02 -11.23
N SER A 43 10.30 12.88 -12.17
CA SER A 43 9.05 12.67 -12.92
C SER A 43 9.12 11.42 -13.80
N HIS A 44 10.29 11.17 -14.40
CA HIS A 44 10.57 9.97 -15.17
C HIS A 44 10.46 8.70 -14.30
N ASP A 45 11.22 8.63 -13.20
CA ASP A 45 11.19 7.52 -12.23
C ASP A 45 9.77 7.30 -11.69
N ALA A 46 9.04 8.38 -11.35
CA ALA A 46 7.64 8.30 -10.93
C ALA A 46 6.72 7.72 -12.01
N GLY A 47 7.06 7.95 -13.28
CA GLY A 47 6.42 7.37 -14.43
C GLY A 47 6.62 5.88 -14.62
N GLU A 48 7.79 5.39 -14.23
CA GLU A 48 8.15 3.97 -14.26
C GLU A 48 7.68 3.22 -13.01
N GLY A 49 7.08 3.93 -12.06
CA GLY A 49 6.48 3.33 -10.87
C GLY A 49 7.32 3.47 -9.60
N HIS A 50 8.43 4.21 -9.63
CA HIS A 50 9.20 4.51 -8.42
C HIS A 50 8.50 5.59 -7.57
N VAL A 51 8.49 5.40 -6.24
CA VAL A 51 7.85 6.35 -5.31
C VAL A 51 8.70 7.62 -5.13
N CYS A 52 10.01 7.48 -5.24
CA CYS A 52 10.98 8.53 -4.97
C CYS A 52 12.25 8.33 -5.80
N LEU A 53 13.06 9.39 -5.86
CA LEU A 53 14.39 9.37 -6.44
C LEU A 53 15.43 9.47 -5.29
N PRO A 54 16.13 8.38 -4.96
CA PRO A 54 17.26 8.44 -4.05
C PRO A 54 18.37 9.33 -4.61
N LEU A 55 18.94 10.23 -3.80
CA LEU A 55 20.03 11.11 -4.23
C LEU A 55 21.29 10.33 -4.65
N SER A 56 21.45 9.10 -4.16
CA SER A 56 22.50 8.18 -4.59
C SER A 56 22.41 7.77 -6.07
N ARG A 57 21.24 7.92 -6.72
CA ARG A 57 21.09 7.70 -8.17
C ARG A 57 21.49 8.93 -9.01
N LEU A 58 21.66 10.09 -8.37
CA LEU A 58 22.10 11.33 -9.03
C LEU A 58 23.63 11.48 -9.07
N THR A 59 24.35 10.39 -8.83
CA THR A 59 25.80 10.32 -9.00
C THR A 59 26.17 9.68 -10.33
N LEU A 60 27.29 10.08 -10.92
CA LEU A 60 27.84 9.46 -12.12
C LEU A 60 28.36 8.06 -11.80
N THR A 61 27.51 7.05 -11.99
CA THR A 61 27.85 5.62 -11.97
C THR A 61 27.73 5.04 -13.38
N GLU A 62 28.16 3.80 -13.60
CA GLU A 62 27.99 3.12 -14.89
C GLU A 62 26.50 2.95 -15.28
N GLU A 63 25.60 2.93 -14.29
CA GLU A 63 24.15 2.81 -14.45
C GLU A 63 23.44 4.18 -14.49
N ALA A 64 24.19 5.28 -14.54
CA ALA A 64 23.61 6.61 -14.55
C ALA A 64 22.74 6.86 -15.79
N HIS A 65 21.61 7.56 -15.59
CA HIS A 65 20.72 7.94 -16.69
C HIS A 65 21.49 8.80 -17.72
N PRO A 66 21.35 8.57 -19.04
CA PRO A 66 22.13 9.26 -20.07
C PRO A 66 22.05 10.80 -19.99
N LEU A 67 20.87 11.32 -19.65
CA LEU A 67 20.65 12.76 -19.40
C LEU A 67 21.52 13.31 -18.24
N LEU A 68 21.68 12.52 -17.17
CA LEU A 68 22.50 12.89 -16.02
C LEU A 68 23.97 13.01 -16.45
N VAL A 69 24.46 12.04 -17.22
CA VAL A 69 25.82 12.03 -17.76
C VAL A 69 26.07 13.24 -18.65
N ALA A 70 25.16 13.53 -19.56
CA ALA A 70 25.25 14.69 -20.46
C ALA A 70 25.25 16.03 -19.70
N CYS A 71 24.60 16.11 -18.54
CA CYS A 71 24.50 17.35 -17.76
C CYS A 71 25.63 17.55 -16.74
N ILE A 72 26.12 16.48 -16.09
CA ILE A 72 27.12 16.60 -15.02
C ILE A 72 28.56 16.52 -15.56
N SER A 73 28.81 15.83 -16.68
CA SER A 73 30.17 15.70 -17.24
C SER A 73 30.85 17.03 -17.55
N GLU A 74 30.07 18.11 -17.71
CA GLU A 74 30.57 19.46 -17.95
C GLU A 74 30.86 20.25 -16.67
N THR A 75 30.43 19.76 -15.50
CA THR A 75 30.67 20.41 -14.20
C THR A 75 31.92 19.84 -13.54
N ALA A 76 32.95 20.68 -13.38
CA ALA A 76 34.26 20.28 -12.82
C ALA A 76 34.25 19.99 -11.30
N THR A 77 33.11 20.14 -10.62
CA THR A 77 33.01 19.98 -9.15
C THR A 77 31.87 19.03 -8.78
N PRO A 78 32.05 18.18 -7.75
CA PRO A 78 30.98 17.35 -7.22
C PRO A 78 29.78 18.20 -6.81
N ILE A 79 28.60 17.83 -7.28
CA ILE A 79 27.36 18.55 -6.98
C ILE A 79 26.89 18.14 -5.58
N ASP A 80 26.83 19.11 -4.65
CA ASP A 80 26.09 18.95 -3.41
C ASP A 80 24.59 19.06 -3.69
N TRP A 81 23.99 17.92 -4.06
CA TRP A 81 22.59 17.82 -4.43
C TRP A 81 21.65 18.34 -3.37
N LYS A 82 21.88 17.95 -2.12
CA LYS A 82 21.01 18.32 -1.00
C LYS A 82 20.97 19.83 -0.82
N LYS A 83 22.14 20.47 -0.81
CA LYS A 83 22.23 21.93 -0.66
C LYS A 83 21.60 22.67 -1.84
N ARG A 84 21.82 22.22 -3.07
CA ARG A 84 21.26 22.87 -4.27
C ARG A 84 19.75 22.70 -4.38
N LEU A 85 19.24 21.51 -4.10
CA LEU A 85 17.80 21.23 -4.09
C LEU A 85 17.09 22.11 -3.06
N LEU A 86 17.58 22.14 -1.81
CA LEU A 86 16.98 22.93 -0.74
C LEU A 86 17.13 24.45 -0.90
N ALA A 87 18.00 24.91 -1.79
CA ALA A 87 18.12 26.33 -2.11
C ALA A 87 17.00 26.82 -3.05
N SER A 88 16.34 25.92 -3.79
CA SER A 88 15.19 26.26 -4.63
C SER A 88 13.90 26.27 -3.81
N ALA A 89 13.01 27.22 -4.12
CA ALA A 89 11.67 27.28 -3.53
C ALA A 89 10.74 26.15 -4.00
N ALA A 90 11.13 25.41 -5.05
CA ALA A 90 10.39 24.26 -5.55
C ALA A 90 10.53 23.02 -4.66
N VAL A 91 11.53 23.00 -3.75
CA VAL A 91 11.81 21.88 -2.86
C VAL A 91 11.67 22.32 -1.41
N SER A 92 11.00 21.52 -0.58
CA SER A 92 11.03 21.71 0.88
C SER A 92 11.28 20.41 1.63
N CYS A 93 11.51 20.51 2.94
CA CYS A 93 11.63 19.36 3.82
C CYS A 93 10.27 18.88 4.36
N GLY A 94 9.16 19.38 3.81
CA GLY A 94 7.80 19.10 4.26
C GLY A 94 7.27 20.08 5.31
N ASP A 95 7.98 21.17 5.54
CA ASP A 95 7.62 22.29 6.42
C ASP A 95 6.74 23.33 5.72
N SER A 96 6.88 23.45 4.40
CA SER A 96 6.13 24.38 3.55
C SER A 96 5.52 23.67 2.34
N PRO A 97 4.39 24.17 1.78
CA PRO A 97 3.81 23.61 0.57
C PRO A 97 4.77 23.78 -0.62
N ALA A 98 5.38 22.68 -1.05
CA ALA A 98 6.27 22.63 -2.21
C ALA A 98 5.87 21.48 -3.14
N PRO A 99 6.09 21.57 -4.46
CA PRO A 99 5.83 20.47 -5.38
C PRO A 99 6.75 19.27 -5.15
N LEU A 100 8.00 19.53 -4.73
CA LEU A 100 9.00 18.51 -4.44
C LEU A 100 9.32 18.48 -2.94
N ILE A 101 9.51 17.28 -2.40
CA ILE A 101 9.86 17.08 -0.99
C ILE A 101 11.17 16.33 -0.89
N LEU A 102 12.13 16.87 -0.14
CA LEU A 102 13.36 16.18 0.20
C LEU A 102 13.28 15.67 1.65
N CYS A 103 13.20 14.34 1.80
CA CYS A 103 13.12 13.68 3.09
C CYS A 103 14.31 12.72 3.24
N GLY A 104 15.23 13.03 4.15
CA GLY A 104 16.51 12.31 4.25
C GLY A 104 17.35 12.50 2.99
N GLU A 105 17.67 11.39 2.31
CA GLU A 105 18.42 11.34 1.05
C GLU A 105 17.54 10.91 -0.13
N ARG A 106 16.23 11.17 -0.05
CA ARG A 106 15.25 10.80 -1.07
C ARG A 106 14.42 12.01 -1.47
N LEU A 107 14.35 12.26 -2.78
CA LEU A 107 13.53 13.31 -3.38
C LEU A 107 12.20 12.71 -3.85
N TYR A 108 11.10 13.40 -3.59
CA TYR A 108 9.74 12.93 -3.86
C TYR A 108 8.92 13.98 -4.59
N LEU A 109 7.95 13.53 -5.39
CA LEU A 109 6.77 14.34 -5.65
C LEU A 109 5.97 14.45 -4.36
N ASN A 110 5.51 15.65 -3.99
CA ASN A 110 4.80 15.87 -2.72
C ASN A 110 3.63 14.90 -2.52
N ARG A 111 2.86 14.62 -3.58
CA ARG A 111 1.77 13.64 -3.55
C ARG A 111 2.25 12.25 -3.10
N MET A 112 3.41 11.77 -3.60
CA MET A 112 3.94 10.46 -3.24
C MET A 112 4.45 10.43 -1.81
N TRP A 113 5.15 11.48 -1.38
CA TRP A 113 5.59 11.63 0.01
C TRP A 113 4.42 11.65 1.00
N CYS A 114 3.35 12.38 0.68
CA CYS A 114 2.13 12.38 1.50
C CYS A 114 1.49 10.98 1.57
N ASN A 115 1.35 10.30 0.43
CA ASN A 115 0.79 8.95 0.39
C ASN A 115 1.63 7.96 1.22
N GLU A 116 2.96 7.99 1.07
CA GLU A 116 3.88 7.13 1.82
C GLU A 116 3.75 7.36 3.32
N ARG A 117 3.67 8.62 3.76
CA ARG A 117 3.46 8.96 5.17
C ARG A 117 2.12 8.46 5.70
N THR A 118 1.05 8.56 4.92
CA THR A 118 -0.27 8.01 5.29
C THR A 118 -0.19 6.51 5.52
N VAL A 119 0.46 5.77 4.60
CA VAL A 119 0.66 4.32 4.74
C VAL A 119 1.54 3.98 5.94
N ALA A 120 2.67 4.65 6.11
CA ALA A 120 3.58 4.40 7.22
C ALA A 120 2.91 4.65 8.59
N ARG A 121 2.15 5.73 8.74
CA ARG A 121 1.39 6.02 9.96
C ARG A 121 0.32 4.99 10.23
N PHE A 122 -0.37 4.52 9.19
CA PHE A 122 -1.43 3.53 9.33
C PHE A 122 -0.91 2.21 9.94
N PHE A 123 0.23 1.70 9.48
CA PHE A 123 0.79 0.46 10.02
C PHE A 123 1.49 0.62 11.38
N ASN A 124 2.04 1.81 11.68
CA ASN A 124 2.80 2.05 12.91
C ASN A 124 1.98 2.65 14.06
N GLU A 125 1.22 3.71 13.80
CA GLU A 125 0.57 4.53 14.84
C GLU A 125 -0.91 4.16 15.02
N VAL A 126 -1.59 3.83 13.92
CA VAL A 126 -3.04 3.57 13.91
C VAL A 126 -3.37 2.12 14.26
N ASN A 127 -2.42 1.20 14.07
CA ASN A 127 -2.62 -0.21 14.39
C ASN A 127 -2.62 -0.44 15.90
N GLN A 128 -3.73 -0.98 16.41
CA GLN A 128 -3.93 -1.23 17.82
C GLN A 128 -4.20 -2.71 18.06
N ALA A 129 -3.79 -3.19 19.24
CA ALA A 129 -4.24 -4.47 19.75
C ALA A 129 -5.73 -4.36 20.08
N ILE A 130 -6.49 -5.39 19.69
CA ILE A 130 -7.90 -5.51 20.03
C ILE A 130 -7.99 -6.43 21.22
N ALA A 131 -8.54 -5.93 22.32
CA ALA A 131 -8.83 -6.74 23.50
C ALA A 131 -9.89 -7.78 23.12
N VAL A 132 -9.57 -9.04 23.35
CA VAL A 132 -10.45 -10.18 23.13
C VAL A 132 -10.30 -11.14 24.30
N ASP A 133 -11.36 -11.87 24.62
CA ASP A 133 -11.29 -12.99 25.56
C ASP A 133 -10.44 -14.11 24.93
N GLU A 134 -9.23 -14.32 25.46
CA GLU A 134 -8.28 -15.30 24.94
C GLU A 134 -8.79 -16.75 25.07
N ASP A 135 -9.52 -17.07 26.15
CA ASP A 135 -10.09 -18.40 26.39
C ASP A 135 -11.24 -18.68 25.42
N GLN A 136 -12.07 -17.67 25.14
CA GLN A 136 -13.11 -17.78 24.12
C GLN A 136 -12.50 -17.91 22.73
N LEU A 137 -11.51 -17.07 22.40
CA LEU A 137 -10.83 -17.08 21.11
C LEU A 137 -10.16 -18.43 20.85
N SER A 138 -9.41 -18.94 21.82
CA SER A 138 -8.69 -20.21 21.71
C SER A 138 -9.64 -21.38 21.42
N ARG A 139 -10.74 -21.49 22.18
CA ARG A 139 -11.78 -22.51 21.96
C ARG A 139 -12.41 -22.43 20.56
N ILE A 140 -12.71 -21.23 20.08
CA ILE A 140 -13.29 -21.04 18.74
C ILE A 140 -12.27 -21.43 17.66
N LEU A 141 -11.01 -21.03 17.81
CA LEU A 141 -9.97 -21.36 16.85
C LEU A 141 -9.66 -22.87 16.83
N ASP A 142 -9.63 -23.53 17.98
CA ASP A 142 -9.45 -24.99 18.08
C ASP A 142 -10.57 -25.76 17.38
N ALA A 143 -11.81 -25.27 17.48
CA ALA A 143 -12.95 -25.86 16.79
C ALA A 143 -12.88 -25.66 15.26
N LEU A 144 -12.35 -24.53 14.78
CA LEU A 144 -12.27 -24.20 13.35
C LEU A 144 -11.01 -24.77 12.67
N PHE A 145 -9.93 -24.97 13.43
CA PHE A 145 -8.65 -25.48 12.96
C PHE A 145 -8.32 -26.75 13.73
N PRO A 146 -8.68 -27.93 13.18
CA PRO A 146 -8.38 -29.20 13.81
C PRO A 146 -6.89 -29.32 14.16
N PRO A 147 -6.55 -29.98 15.28
CA PRO A 147 -5.17 -30.13 15.70
C PRO A 147 -4.38 -30.89 14.64
N THR A 148 -3.17 -30.40 14.39
CA THR A 148 -2.17 -31.01 13.51
C THR A 148 -0.91 -31.25 14.33
N ASP A 149 -0.10 -32.25 13.94
CA ASP A 149 1.17 -32.54 14.61
C ASP A 149 2.19 -31.38 14.46
N GLU A 150 2.00 -30.55 13.43
CA GLU A 150 2.80 -29.35 13.15
C GLU A 150 2.04 -28.06 13.48
N VAL A 151 2.79 -26.96 13.57
CA VAL A 151 2.22 -25.61 13.79
C VAL A 151 1.31 -25.23 12.61
N ASN A 152 0.04 -25.00 12.91
CA ASN A 152 -0.94 -24.56 11.92
C ASN A 152 -0.84 -23.04 11.69
N TRP A 153 -0.05 -22.64 10.68
CA TRP A 153 0.13 -21.22 10.32
C TRP A 153 -1.17 -20.50 9.94
N GLN A 154 -2.18 -21.22 9.44
CA GLN A 154 -3.49 -20.63 9.15
C GLN A 154 -4.22 -20.25 10.45
N LYS A 155 -4.11 -21.09 11.49
CA LYS A 155 -4.61 -20.77 12.84
C LYS A 155 -3.91 -19.55 13.42
N VAL A 156 -2.57 -19.48 13.29
CA VAL A 156 -1.78 -18.33 13.72
C VAL A 156 -2.19 -17.06 12.97
N ALA A 157 -2.37 -17.13 11.64
CA ALA A 157 -2.82 -16.00 10.83
C ALA A 157 -4.21 -15.51 11.27
N ALA A 158 -5.14 -16.43 11.56
CA ALA A 158 -6.45 -16.09 12.08
C ALA A 158 -6.36 -15.41 13.46
N ALA A 159 -5.56 -15.95 14.38
CA ALA A 159 -5.34 -15.35 15.70
C ALA A 159 -4.75 -13.94 15.61
N VAL A 160 -3.75 -13.73 14.74
CA VAL A 160 -3.15 -12.41 14.51
C VAL A 160 -4.17 -11.40 14.00
N ALA A 161 -4.97 -11.77 13.01
CA ALA A 161 -5.95 -10.88 12.42
C ALA A 161 -7.20 -10.65 13.31
N LEU A 162 -7.46 -11.53 14.28
CA LEU A 162 -8.54 -11.34 15.27
C LEU A 162 -8.15 -10.41 16.42
N THR A 163 -6.85 -10.36 16.76
CA THR A 163 -6.28 -9.59 17.88
C THR A 163 -5.63 -8.27 17.46
N ARG A 164 -5.57 -7.99 16.16
CA ARG A 164 -5.04 -6.73 15.61
C ARG A 164 -6.07 -6.04 14.73
N ARG A 165 -6.09 -4.71 14.79
CA ARG A 165 -6.95 -3.89 13.94
C ARG A 165 -6.53 -3.95 12.48
N ILE A 166 -5.24 -3.95 12.21
CA ILE A 166 -4.68 -4.01 10.86
C ILE A 166 -3.80 -5.24 10.78
N SER A 167 -4.06 -6.08 9.79
CA SER A 167 -3.30 -7.30 9.56
C SER A 167 -3.10 -7.56 8.07
N VAL A 168 -1.99 -8.22 7.76
CA VAL A 168 -1.63 -8.66 6.41
C VAL A 168 -1.36 -10.15 6.49
N ILE A 169 -2.01 -10.92 5.62
CA ILE A 169 -1.80 -12.36 5.47
C ILE A 169 -1.22 -12.58 4.09
N SER A 170 0.07 -12.88 4.06
CA SER A 170 0.81 -13.20 2.83
C SER A 170 0.95 -14.71 2.66
N GLY A 171 0.77 -15.21 1.45
CA GLY A 171 1.08 -16.59 1.10
C GLY A 171 0.95 -16.86 -0.39
N GLY A 172 1.65 -17.87 -0.90
CA GLY A 172 1.61 -18.24 -2.31
C GLY A 172 0.24 -18.74 -2.80
N PRO A 173 0.08 -19.00 -4.11
CA PRO A 173 -1.09 -19.67 -4.66
C PRO A 173 -1.30 -21.04 -4.00
N GLY A 174 -2.55 -21.41 -3.71
CA GLY A 174 -2.88 -22.72 -3.15
C GLY A 174 -2.61 -22.91 -1.64
N THR A 175 -2.07 -21.90 -0.94
CA THR A 175 -1.77 -21.98 0.51
C THR A 175 -3.01 -21.90 1.43
N GLY A 176 -4.21 -21.86 0.86
CA GLY A 176 -5.47 -21.83 1.62
C GLY A 176 -5.78 -20.47 2.27
N LYS A 177 -5.27 -19.35 1.72
CA LYS A 177 -5.59 -17.98 2.19
C LYS A 177 -7.10 -17.74 2.31
N THR A 178 -7.87 -18.07 1.28
CA THR A 178 -9.32 -17.89 1.26
C THR A 178 -10.03 -18.72 2.32
N THR A 179 -9.60 -19.97 2.53
CA THR A 179 -10.15 -20.84 3.59
C THR A 179 -9.81 -20.32 4.97
N THR A 180 -8.60 -19.80 5.16
CA THR A 180 -8.16 -19.14 6.40
C THR A 180 -9.04 -17.95 6.72
N VAL A 181 -9.35 -17.14 5.71
CA VAL A 181 -10.23 -15.96 5.83
C VAL A 181 -11.66 -16.37 6.13
N ALA A 182 -12.18 -17.42 5.49
CA ALA A 182 -13.50 -17.94 5.79
C ALA A 182 -13.63 -18.33 7.28
N LYS A 183 -12.64 -19.07 7.81
CA LYS A 183 -12.58 -19.45 9.22
C LYS A 183 -12.41 -18.23 10.14
N LEU A 184 -11.57 -17.27 9.76
CA LEU A 184 -11.43 -16.03 10.51
C LEU A 184 -12.75 -15.25 10.60
N LEU A 185 -13.49 -15.11 9.49
CA LEU A 185 -14.77 -14.40 9.49
C LEU A 185 -15.83 -15.16 10.30
N ALA A 186 -15.82 -16.49 10.24
CA ALA A 186 -16.63 -17.34 11.09
C ALA A 186 -16.32 -17.10 12.58
N ALA A 187 -15.04 -17.09 12.98
CA ALA A 187 -14.63 -16.80 14.34
C ALA A 187 -15.09 -15.40 14.79
N LEU A 188 -14.90 -14.38 13.94
CA LEU A 188 -15.30 -13.01 14.23
C LEU A 188 -16.81 -12.90 14.50
N ILE A 189 -17.62 -13.59 13.70
CA ILE A 189 -19.08 -13.60 13.87
C ILE A 189 -19.50 -14.37 15.13
N GLN A 190 -18.82 -15.46 15.47
CA GLN A 190 -19.07 -16.23 16.70
C GLN A 190 -18.69 -15.45 17.97
N MET A 191 -17.65 -14.60 17.89
CA MET A 191 -17.25 -13.76 19.03
C MET A 191 -18.16 -12.54 19.22
N ALA A 192 -18.71 -11.99 18.13
CA ALA A 192 -19.53 -10.77 18.16
C ALA A 192 -21.01 -11.07 18.51
N ASP A 193 -21.27 -11.82 19.58
CA ASP A 193 -22.62 -12.24 19.99
C ASP A 193 -23.54 -11.02 20.21
N GLY A 194 -24.51 -10.83 19.31
CA GLY A 194 -25.53 -9.78 19.39
C GLY A 194 -25.19 -8.43 18.72
N GLU A 195 -23.92 -8.12 18.46
CA GLU A 195 -23.53 -6.85 17.84
C GLU A 195 -23.66 -6.86 16.31
N ARG A 196 -24.06 -5.74 15.70
CA ARG A 196 -24.03 -5.61 14.23
C ARG A 196 -22.59 -5.46 13.76
N CYS A 197 -22.04 -6.51 13.16
CA CYS A 197 -20.73 -6.49 12.50
C CYS A 197 -20.91 -6.43 10.98
N ARG A 198 -20.61 -5.28 10.37
CA ARG A 198 -20.70 -5.02 8.93
C ARG A 198 -19.36 -5.37 8.28
N ILE A 199 -19.34 -6.54 7.66
CA ILE A 199 -18.19 -7.02 6.91
C ILE A 199 -18.32 -6.58 5.45
N ARG A 200 -17.23 -6.06 4.87
CA ARG A 200 -17.11 -5.77 3.44
C ARG A 200 -15.92 -6.53 2.86
N LEU A 201 -16.12 -7.03 1.64
CA LEU A 201 -15.09 -7.70 0.86
C LEU A 201 -14.75 -6.84 -0.35
N ALA A 202 -13.47 -6.68 -0.61
CA ALA A 202 -13.00 -5.94 -1.75
C ALA A 202 -11.79 -6.57 -2.41
N ALA A 203 -11.59 -6.25 -3.68
CA ALA A 203 -10.39 -6.58 -4.44
C ALA A 203 -10.08 -5.43 -5.41
N PRO A 204 -8.84 -5.28 -5.89
CA PRO A 204 -8.48 -4.20 -6.81
C PRO A 204 -9.16 -4.35 -8.19
N THR A 205 -9.41 -5.58 -8.65
CA THR A 205 -10.03 -5.86 -9.96
C THR A 205 -11.37 -6.59 -9.85
N GLY A 206 -12.23 -6.42 -10.86
CA GLY A 206 -13.54 -7.10 -10.89
C GLY A 206 -13.43 -8.63 -10.96
N LYS A 207 -12.41 -9.14 -11.66
CA LYS A 207 -12.14 -10.59 -11.75
C LYS A 207 -11.72 -11.16 -10.40
N ALA A 208 -10.86 -10.46 -9.66
CA ALA A 208 -10.46 -10.86 -8.30
C ALA A 208 -11.66 -10.82 -7.34
N ALA A 209 -12.48 -9.76 -7.42
CA ALA A 209 -13.70 -9.65 -6.59
C ALA A 209 -14.67 -10.83 -6.85
N ALA A 210 -14.93 -11.17 -8.11
CA ALA A 210 -15.81 -12.30 -8.45
C ALA A 210 -15.27 -13.65 -7.91
N ARG A 211 -13.96 -13.88 -8.02
CA ARG A 211 -13.31 -15.08 -7.48
C ARG A 211 -13.37 -15.14 -5.96
N LEU A 212 -13.18 -14.01 -5.28
CA LEU A 212 -13.30 -13.89 -3.84
C LEU A 212 -14.72 -14.25 -3.38
N THR A 213 -15.74 -13.72 -4.05
CA THR A 213 -17.15 -14.06 -3.80
C THR A 213 -17.39 -15.58 -3.91
N GLU A 214 -16.99 -16.19 -5.02
CA GLU A 214 -17.21 -17.62 -5.27
C GLU A 214 -16.49 -18.51 -4.25
N SER A 215 -15.20 -18.26 -4.06
CA SER A 215 -14.32 -19.09 -3.23
C SER A 215 -14.66 -18.97 -1.74
N LEU A 216 -14.92 -17.74 -1.26
CA LEU A 216 -15.32 -17.50 0.12
C LEU A 216 -16.72 -18.07 0.38
N GLY A 217 -17.68 -17.87 -0.56
CA GLY A 217 -19.02 -18.44 -0.46
C GLY A 217 -19.00 -19.97 -0.36
N ALA A 218 -18.18 -20.64 -1.17
CA ALA A 218 -18.00 -22.09 -1.10
C ALA A 218 -17.41 -22.55 0.24
N ALA A 219 -16.34 -21.89 0.70
CA ALA A 219 -15.68 -22.23 1.98
C ALA A 219 -16.61 -22.02 3.18
N LEU A 220 -17.39 -20.94 3.20
CA LEU A 220 -18.30 -20.63 4.30
C LEU A 220 -19.48 -21.60 4.41
N ARG A 221 -19.95 -22.16 3.30
CA ARG A 221 -21.02 -23.18 3.32
C ARG A 221 -20.60 -24.47 4.04
N GLN A 222 -19.30 -24.75 4.09
CA GLN A 222 -18.74 -25.93 4.74
C GLN A 222 -18.51 -25.72 6.24
N LEU A 223 -18.57 -24.48 6.74
CA LEU A 223 -18.32 -24.17 8.14
C LEU A 223 -19.58 -24.35 9.01
N PRO A 224 -19.42 -24.73 10.29
CA PRO A 224 -20.52 -24.94 11.22
C PRO A 224 -21.10 -23.60 11.72
N LEU A 225 -21.75 -22.86 10.83
CA LEU A 225 -22.43 -21.60 11.11
C LEU A 225 -23.94 -21.78 11.09
N THR A 226 -24.62 -21.14 12.05
CA THR A 226 -26.08 -21.02 12.05
C THR A 226 -26.56 -20.11 10.92
N ASP A 227 -27.83 -20.23 10.52
CA ASP A 227 -28.38 -19.40 9.42
C ASP A 227 -28.38 -17.90 9.76
N ALA A 228 -28.54 -17.55 11.04
CA ALA A 228 -28.43 -16.17 11.50
C ALA A 228 -27.01 -15.62 11.33
N GLN A 229 -25.99 -16.45 11.59
CA GLN A 229 -24.58 -16.08 11.41
C GLN A 229 -24.22 -15.97 9.92
N LYS A 230 -24.70 -16.89 9.07
CA LYS A 230 -24.47 -16.84 7.62
C LYS A 230 -24.98 -15.54 7.00
N LYS A 231 -26.15 -15.04 7.44
CA LYS A 231 -26.71 -13.75 6.97
C LYS A 231 -25.86 -12.52 7.33
N ARG A 232 -24.92 -12.63 8.28
CA ARG A 232 -24.00 -11.53 8.65
C ARG A 232 -22.78 -11.44 7.72
N ILE A 233 -22.53 -12.47 6.92
CA ILE A 233 -21.43 -12.47 5.95
C ILE A 233 -21.94 -11.86 4.63
N PRO A 234 -21.21 -10.91 4.04
CA PRO A 234 -21.52 -10.41 2.70
C PRO A 234 -21.44 -11.53 1.66
N GLU A 235 -22.46 -11.58 0.80
CA GLU A 235 -22.49 -12.50 -0.36
C GLU A 235 -21.57 -12.03 -1.49
N ASP A 236 -21.38 -10.72 -1.63
CA ASP A 236 -20.63 -10.13 -2.74
C ASP A 236 -19.42 -9.31 -2.29
N ALA A 237 -18.30 -9.53 -2.98
CA ALA A 237 -17.18 -8.60 -3.01
C ALA A 237 -17.34 -7.54 -4.10
N SER A 238 -16.74 -6.38 -3.87
CA SER A 238 -16.73 -5.27 -4.83
C SER A 238 -15.31 -4.87 -5.21
N THR A 239 -15.14 -4.10 -6.28
CA THR A 239 -13.84 -3.50 -6.56
C THR A 239 -13.53 -2.39 -5.56
N LEU A 240 -12.26 -2.14 -5.26
CA LEU A 240 -11.85 -1.01 -4.40
C LEU A 240 -12.42 0.32 -4.90
N HIS A 241 -12.40 0.55 -6.21
CA HIS A 241 -13.01 1.72 -6.83
C HIS A 241 -14.51 1.83 -6.56
N ARG A 242 -15.26 0.72 -6.65
CA ARG A 242 -16.70 0.69 -6.36
C ARG A 242 -16.96 0.89 -4.86
N LEU A 243 -16.16 0.29 -4.00
CA LEU A 243 -16.24 0.44 -2.54
C LEU A 243 -16.05 1.91 -2.12
N LEU A 244 -15.03 2.57 -2.67
CA LEU A 244 -14.71 3.97 -2.38
C LEU A 244 -15.63 4.96 -3.10
N GLY A 245 -16.49 4.47 -4.00
CA GLY A 245 -17.42 5.29 -4.76
C GLY A 245 -16.72 6.22 -5.74
N ALA A 246 -15.83 5.67 -6.57
CA ALA A 246 -15.19 6.40 -7.67
C ALA A 246 -16.25 6.93 -8.64
N GLN A 247 -16.17 8.23 -8.95
CA GLN A 247 -17.12 8.89 -9.86
C GLN A 247 -16.58 8.87 -11.30
N PRO A 248 -17.38 8.48 -12.30
CA PRO A 248 -16.97 8.53 -13.69
C PRO A 248 -16.52 9.94 -14.09
N GLY A 249 -15.37 10.05 -14.76
CA GLY A 249 -14.82 11.34 -15.20
C GLY A 249 -14.23 12.21 -14.09
N SER A 250 -14.08 11.70 -12.87
CA SER A 250 -13.46 12.42 -11.76
C SER A 250 -12.42 11.57 -11.03
N GLN A 251 -11.41 12.24 -10.48
CA GLN A 251 -10.47 11.64 -9.53
C GLN A 251 -11.01 11.64 -8.09
N ARG A 252 -12.20 12.19 -7.88
CA ARG A 252 -12.85 12.25 -6.56
C ARG A 252 -13.45 10.89 -6.20
N LEU A 253 -13.23 10.51 -4.95
CA LEU A 253 -13.87 9.38 -4.31
C LEU A 253 -14.96 9.89 -3.39
N ARG A 254 -16.09 9.19 -3.33
CA ARG A 254 -17.18 9.49 -2.40
C ARG A 254 -16.73 9.31 -0.95
N HIS A 255 -15.94 8.28 -0.70
CA HIS A 255 -15.45 7.95 0.63
C HIS A 255 -14.00 8.44 0.81
N HIS A 256 -13.77 9.11 1.92
CA HIS A 256 -12.53 9.78 2.30
C HIS A 256 -12.59 10.12 3.80
N ALA A 257 -11.58 10.79 4.36
CA ALA A 257 -11.53 11.09 5.81
C ALA A 257 -12.78 11.82 6.35
N GLY A 258 -13.33 12.77 5.59
CA GLY A 258 -14.59 13.46 5.93
C GLY A 258 -15.90 12.68 5.68
N ASN A 259 -15.83 11.50 5.04
CA ASN A 259 -16.99 10.62 4.80
C ASN A 259 -16.53 9.15 4.80
N PRO A 260 -16.25 8.57 5.98
CA PRO A 260 -15.69 7.23 6.08
C PRO A 260 -16.61 6.13 5.55
N LEU A 261 -16.06 4.95 5.30
CA LEU A 261 -16.81 3.76 4.94
C LEU A 261 -17.67 3.28 6.12
N HIS A 262 -18.88 2.80 5.81
CA HIS A 262 -19.78 2.22 6.80
C HIS A 262 -19.54 0.72 6.95
N LEU A 263 -18.43 0.37 7.57
CA LEU A 263 -18.01 -1.01 7.82
C LEU A 263 -17.32 -1.13 9.17
N ASP A 264 -17.36 -2.33 9.74
CA ASP A 264 -16.64 -2.67 10.96
C ASP A 264 -15.43 -3.56 10.63
N VAL A 265 -15.52 -4.35 9.55
CA VAL A 265 -14.43 -5.20 9.04
C VAL A 265 -14.34 -5.06 7.52
N LEU A 266 -13.13 -4.83 7.00
CA LEU A 266 -12.81 -4.85 5.58
C LEU A 266 -11.80 -5.95 5.30
N VAL A 267 -12.12 -6.84 4.38
CA VAL A 267 -11.16 -7.80 3.79
C VAL A 267 -10.83 -7.34 2.39
N VAL A 268 -9.54 -7.18 2.11
CA VAL A 268 -9.05 -6.82 0.79
C VAL A 268 -8.19 -7.95 0.24
N ASP A 269 -8.66 -8.60 -0.82
CA ASP A 269 -7.93 -9.66 -1.51
C ASP A 269 -7.09 -9.12 -2.67
N GLU A 270 -6.06 -9.89 -3.05
CA GLU A 270 -5.04 -9.51 -4.04
C GLU A 270 -4.39 -8.14 -3.74
N ALA A 271 -4.01 -7.94 -2.49
CA ALA A 271 -3.38 -6.70 -2.00
C ALA A 271 -2.02 -6.40 -2.66
N SER A 272 -1.39 -7.40 -3.30
CA SER A 272 -0.15 -7.26 -4.10
C SER A 272 -0.34 -6.29 -5.27
N MET A 273 -1.55 -6.19 -5.80
CA MET A 273 -1.89 -5.28 -6.90
C MET A 273 -2.29 -3.87 -6.43
N ILE A 274 -2.23 -3.55 -5.13
CA ILE A 274 -2.60 -2.22 -4.63
C ILE A 274 -1.38 -1.31 -4.67
N ASP A 275 -1.44 -0.26 -5.48
CA ASP A 275 -0.44 0.80 -5.52
C ASP A 275 -0.52 1.76 -4.30
N LEU A 276 0.50 2.60 -4.18
CA LEU A 276 0.61 3.57 -3.10
C LEU A 276 -0.56 4.59 -3.07
N PRO A 277 -0.98 5.22 -4.19
CA PRO A 277 -2.12 6.13 -4.20
C PRO A 277 -3.46 5.50 -3.79
N MET A 278 -3.74 4.27 -4.23
CA MET A 278 -4.96 3.55 -3.89
C MET A 278 -4.94 3.15 -2.41
N MET A 279 -3.79 2.69 -1.90
CA MET A 279 -3.64 2.35 -0.49
C MET A 279 -3.87 3.58 0.40
N SER A 280 -3.27 4.73 0.09
CA SER A 280 -3.46 5.95 0.90
C SER A 280 -4.93 6.41 0.90
N ARG A 281 -5.59 6.40 -0.26
CA ARG A 281 -7.02 6.73 -0.40
C ARG A 281 -7.92 5.76 0.34
N LEU A 282 -7.59 4.48 0.31
CA LEU A 282 -8.32 3.46 1.07
C LEU A 282 -8.20 3.73 2.56
N ILE A 283 -6.98 3.99 3.05
CA ILE A 283 -6.70 4.29 4.45
C ILE A 283 -7.51 5.50 4.93
N ASP A 284 -7.50 6.60 4.17
CA ASP A 284 -8.24 7.81 4.52
C ASP A 284 -9.76 7.56 4.60
N ALA A 285 -10.28 6.59 3.86
CA ALA A 285 -11.70 6.24 3.88
C ALA A 285 -12.08 5.28 5.01
N LEU A 286 -11.14 4.74 5.78
CA LEU A 286 -11.44 3.79 6.85
C LEU A 286 -11.98 4.49 8.11
N PRO A 287 -13.03 3.97 8.75
CA PRO A 287 -13.46 4.50 10.04
C PRO A 287 -12.43 4.17 11.15
N PRO A 288 -12.34 4.99 12.22
CA PRO A 288 -11.40 4.77 13.33
C PRO A 288 -11.57 3.43 14.08
N HIS A 289 -12.75 2.81 14.02
CA HIS A 289 -13.01 1.49 14.60
C HIS A 289 -12.85 0.34 13.59
N GLY A 290 -12.71 0.65 12.30
CA GLY A 290 -12.67 -0.35 11.23
C GLY A 290 -11.44 -1.23 11.32
N ARG A 291 -11.66 -2.55 11.30
CA ARG A 291 -10.62 -3.57 11.16
C ARG A 291 -10.34 -3.83 9.69
N VAL A 292 -9.07 -4.00 9.31
CA VAL A 292 -8.68 -4.31 7.93
C VAL A 292 -7.76 -5.51 7.86
N ILE A 293 -8.05 -6.40 6.91
CA ILE A 293 -7.30 -7.62 6.65
C ILE A 293 -6.92 -7.61 5.18
N PHE A 294 -5.63 -7.45 4.89
CA PHE A 294 -5.09 -7.55 3.54
C PHE A 294 -4.64 -8.98 3.27
N LEU A 295 -5.01 -9.51 2.11
CA LEU A 295 -4.60 -10.82 1.63
C LEU A 295 -3.82 -10.62 0.35
N GLY A 296 -2.67 -11.28 0.24
CA GLY A 296 -1.90 -11.20 -0.97
C GLY A 296 -0.76 -12.19 -0.98
N ASP A 297 0.11 -12.03 -1.95
CA ASP A 297 1.33 -12.78 -2.09
C ASP A 297 2.48 -11.79 -2.24
N ARG A 298 3.48 -11.90 -1.35
CA ARG A 298 4.69 -11.07 -1.38
C ARG A 298 5.49 -11.29 -2.67
N ASP A 299 5.44 -12.50 -3.23
CA ASP A 299 6.29 -12.91 -4.35
C ASP A 299 5.56 -12.79 -5.71
N GLN A 300 4.31 -12.34 -5.71
CA GLN A 300 3.54 -12.05 -6.92
C GLN A 300 3.95 -10.71 -7.54
N LEU A 301 3.66 -10.53 -8.83
CA LEU A 301 3.85 -9.26 -9.53
C LEU A 301 3.21 -8.11 -8.75
N ALA A 302 4.01 -7.06 -8.52
CA ALA A 302 3.57 -5.83 -7.88
C ALA A 302 2.54 -5.07 -8.73
N SER A 303 1.95 -4.02 -8.14
CA SER A 303 1.09 -3.10 -8.89
C SER A 303 1.80 -2.53 -10.12
N VAL A 304 1.01 -2.25 -11.17
CA VAL A 304 1.46 -1.60 -12.40
C VAL A 304 1.69 -0.10 -12.18
N GLU A 305 0.99 0.51 -11.22
CA GLU A 305 1.20 1.91 -10.82
C GLU A 305 2.28 2.04 -9.74
N ALA A 306 2.68 3.28 -9.44
CA ALA A 306 3.82 3.55 -8.58
C ALA A 306 3.67 3.02 -7.15
N GLY A 307 4.70 2.31 -6.70
CA GLY A 307 4.86 1.78 -5.35
C GLY A 307 4.33 0.35 -5.14
N ALA A 308 5.24 -0.54 -4.75
CA ALA A 308 4.95 -1.93 -4.38
C ALA A 308 4.70 -2.06 -2.87
N VAL A 309 3.57 -1.53 -2.39
CA VAL A 309 3.30 -1.38 -0.95
C VAL A 309 3.36 -2.72 -0.18
N LEU A 310 2.75 -3.78 -0.71
CA LEU A 310 2.72 -5.07 -0.03
C LEU A 310 4.11 -5.68 0.10
N GLY A 311 4.95 -5.55 -0.94
CA GLY A 311 6.31 -6.08 -0.94
C GLY A 311 7.15 -5.47 0.18
N ASP A 312 7.12 -4.13 0.30
CA ASP A 312 7.87 -3.39 1.31
C ASP A 312 7.38 -3.69 2.73
N ILE A 313 6.06 -3.84 2.93
CA ILE A 313 5.50 -4.23 4.23
C ILE A 313 5.92 -5.65 4.59
N CYS A 314 5.82 -6.59 3.64
CA CYS A 314 6.12 -8.00 3.87
C CYS A 314 7.63 -8.30 3.92
N ALA A 315 8.50 -7.34 3.59
CA ALA A 315 9.96 -7.47 3.78
C ALA A 315 10.32 -7.67 5.26
N TYR A 316 9.56 -7.04 6.17
CA TYR A 316 9.77 -7.16 7.62
C TYR A 316 9.32 -8.51 8.21
N VAL A 317 8.59 -9.33 7.46
CA VAL A 317 8.12 -10.66 7.94
C VAL A 317 9.29 -11.58 8.28
N ASN A 318 10.43 -11.44 7.58
CA ASN A 318 11.61 -12.26 7.81
C ASN A 318 12.27 -12.01 9.19
N ALA A 319 11.92 -10.91 9.87
CA ALA A 319 12.35 -10.66 11.24
C ALA A 319 11.58 -11.51 12.28
N GLY A 320 10.47 -12.14 11.88
CA GLY A 320 9.64 -12.96 12.75
C GLY A 320 8.78 -12.15 13.73
N PHE A 321 8.10 -12.86 14.63
CA PHE A 321 7.34 -12.24 15.72
C PHE A 321 8.27 -11.78 16.84
N THR A 322 7.88 -10.70 17.55
CA THR A 322 8.54 -10.35 18.81
C THR A 322 8.35 -11.49 19.83
N ALA A 323 9.28 -11.64 20.78
CA ALA A 323 9.21 -12.71 21.78
C ALA A 323 7.92 -12.68 22.62
N GLU A 324 7.43 -11.48 22.95
CA GLU A 324 6.13 -11.30 23.61
C GLU A 324 4.99 -11.83 22.75
N ARG A 325 4.99 -11.47 21.45
CA ARG A 325 3.94 -11.87 20.54
C ARG A 325 3.96 -13.36 20.24
N ALA A 326 5.14 -13.96 20.14
CA ALA A 326 5.30 -15.41 19.96
C ALA A 326 4.67 -16.19 21.14
N ARG A 327 4.87 -15.72 22.39
CA ARG A 327 4.26 -16.33 23.59
C ARG A 327 2.74 -16.19 23.65
N GLN A 328 2.18 -15.13 23.09
CA GLN A 328 0.72 -14.96 22.98
C GLN A 328 0.08 -15.87 21.92
N LEU A 329 0.87 -16.36 20.96
CA LEU A 329 0.40 -17.14 19.82
C LEU A 329 0.71 -18.64 19.95
N SER A 330 1.53 -19.03 20.93
CA SER A 330 1.85 -20.42 21.28
C SER A 330 0.76 -21.04 22.14
#